data_AF-A0A844WYM3-F1
#
_entry.id   AF-A0A844WYM3-F1
#
_cell.length_a   1.000
_cell.length_b   1.000
_cell.length_c   1.000
_cell.angle_alpha   90.00
_cell.angle_beta   90.00
_cell.angle_gamma   90.00
#
_symmetry.space_group_name_H-M   'P 1'
#
loop_
_entity.id
_entity.type
_entity.pdbx_description
1 polymer ?
#
loop_
_entity_poly.entity_id
_entity_poly.type
_entity_poly.pdbx_seq_one_letter_code
_entity_poly.pdbx_strand_id
1 'polypeptide(L)'
;MNKIASITLAKLLGAFFYYPPNSKVTAPLMQALLHIDHLAKWPNLPLIYEQCNILANQIGNPDLDYQFSLLFEGQGTMPAPPWGSFYLDTEHLLLGESQACYHRFLQQHGLTLNTGMNEPDDQFGLMLMAYAILLENNNYTAAKQLIDEHLMIWSSAYLKELKNNKISAFYRALAVIAEQYLQMH
;
A
#
# COMPACT_ATOMS: atom_id res chain seq x y z
N MET A 1 15.41 9.38 -3.16
CA MET A 1 14.52 9.57 -4.34
C MET A 1 14.11 11.04 -4.44
N ASN A 2 13.76 11.57 -5.63
CA ASN A 2 13.27 12.96 -5.73
C ASN A 2 11.81 13.06 -5.24
N LYS A 3 11.38 14.25 -4.81
CA LYS A 3 10.05 14.50 -4.23
C LYS A 3 8.90 13.99 -5.12
N ILE A 4 8.94 14.32 -6.41
CA ILE A 4 7.87 13.99 -7.36
C ILE A 4 7.74 12.48 -7.51
N ALA A 5 8.86 11.77 -7.71
CA ALA A 5 8.86 10.32 -7.81
C ALA A 5 8.35 9.66 -6.53
N SER A 6 8.74 10.15 -5.34
CA SER A 6 8.25 9.63 -4.06
C SER A 6 6.73 9.76 -3.93
N ILE A 7 6.17 10.93 -4.28
CA ILE A 7 4.73 11.19 -4.25
C ILE A 7 4.00 10.30 -5.26
N THR A 8 4.47 10.27 -6.51
CA THR A 8 3.85 9.48 -7.59
C THR A 8 3.78 8.00 -7.23
N LEU A 9 4.89 7.42 -6.74
CA LEU A 9 4.93 6.03 -6.34
C LEU A 9 4.02 5.75 -5.14
N ALA A 10 4.02 6.61 -4.12
CA ALA A 10 3.17 6.47 -2.95
C ALA A 10 1.68 6.48 -3.32
N LYS A 11 1.23 7.41 -4.16
CA LYS A 11 -0.17 7.49 -4.62
C LYS A 11 -0.54 6.30 -5.49
N LEU A 12 0.35 5.91 -6.41
CA LEU A 12 0.10 4.79 -7.31
C LEU A 12 -0.02 3.47 -6.55
N LEU A 13 0.98 3.14 -5.72
CA LEU A 13 0.95 1.94 -4.88
C LEU A 13 -0.24 2.01 -3.92
N GLY A 14 -0.42 3.12 -3.21
CA GLY A 14 -1.51 3.30 -2.26
C GLY A 14 -2.89 3.04 -2.87
N ALA A 15 -3.12 3.53 -4.10
CA ALA A 15 -4.36 3.28 -4.83
C ALA A 15 -4.57 1.78 -5.13
N PHE A 16 -3.55 1.05 -5.58
CA PHE A 16 -3.67 -0.38 -5.91
C PHE A 16 -3.70 -1.31 -4.70
N PHE A 17 -3.34 -0.82 -3.50
CA PHE A 17 -3.54 -1.52 -2.24
C PHE A 17 -4.87 -1.23 -1.56
N TYR A 18 -5.64 -0.25 -2.06
CA TYR A 18 -6.85 0.22 -1.40
C TYR A 18 -8.11 0.13 -2.29
N TYR A 19 -7.99 0.35 -3.60
CA TYR A 19 -9.11 0.24 -4.53
C TYR A 19 -8.99 -1.02 -5.40
N PRO A 20 -10.13 -1.65 -5.77
CA PRO A 20 -10.15 -2.76 -6.73
C PRO A 20 -9.50 -2.36 -8.05
N PRO A 21 -8.81 -3.26 -8.77
CA PRO A 21 -7.97 -2.93 -9.93
C PRO A 21 -8.74 -2.34 -11.13
N ASN A 22 -10.04 -2.63 -11.25
CA ASN A 22 -10.91 -2.08 -12.30
C ASN A 22 -11.83 -0.94 -11.82
N SER A 23 -11.58 -0.38 -10.63
CA SER A 23 -12.35 0.75 -10.13
C SER A 23 -12.15 2.00 -10.99
N LYS A 24 -13.03 3.00 -10.84
CA LYS A 24 -12.88 4.32 -11.48
C LYS A 24 -11.56 5.03 -11.12
N VAL A 25 -10.92 4.65 -10.01
CA VAL A 25 -9.67 5.26 -9.52
C VAL A 25 -8.45 4.58 -10.14
N THR A 26 -8.39 3.24 -10.12
CA THR A 26 -7.21 2.45 -10.52
C THR A 26 -7.18 2.08 -11.99
N ALA A 27 -8.33 1.92 -12.64
CA ALA A 27 -8.40 1.65 -14.08
C ALA A 27 -7.58 2.66 -14.93
N PRO A 28 -7.68 3.99 -14.73
CA PRO A 28 -6.85 4.94 -15.48
C PRO A 28 -5.36 4.91 -15.09
N LEU A 29 -5.02 4.33 -13.93
CA LEU A 29 -3.65 4.25 -13.41
C LEU A 29 -2.93 2.95 -13.80
N MET A 30 -3.64 1.97 -14.37
CA MET A 30 -3.11 0.65 -14.68
C MET A 30 -1.85 0.72 -15.54
N GLN A 31 -1.84 1.54 -16.60
CA GLN A 31 -0.67 1.68 -17.46
C GLN A 31 0.56 2.25 -16.72
N ALA A 32 0.35 3.14 -15.75
CA ALA A 32 1.44 3.66 -14.92
C ALA A 32 1.99 2.58 -13.98
N LEU A 33 1.13 1.72 -13.43
CA LEU A 33 1.55 0.60 -12.59
C LEU A 33 2.39 -0.42 -13.37
N LEU A 34 1.98 -0.74 -14.60
CA LEU A 34 2.69 -1.70 -15.45
C LEU A 34 4.09 -1.23 -15.88
N HIS A 35 4.35 0.07 -15.84
CA HIS A 35 5.62 0.69 -16.20
C HIS A 35 6.25 1.42 -15.00
N ILE A 36 5.98 0.95 -13.78
CA ILE A 36 6.44 1.58 -12.55
C ILE A 36 7.98 1.55 -12.42
N ASP A 37 8.64 0.62 -13.11
CA ASP A 37 10.09 0.53 -13.28
C ASP A 37 10.71 1.79 -13.90
N HIS A 38 9.95 2.55 -14.69
CA HIS A 38 10.40 3.80 -15.29
C HIS A 38 10.17 5.04 -14.41
N LEU A 39 9.39 4.93 -13.32
CA LEU A 39 8.98 6.08 -12.52
C LEU A 39 10.02 6.50 -11.47
N ALA A 40 11.03 5.66 -11.21
CA ALA A 40 12.12 5.97 -10.30
C ALA A 40 13.40 5.19 -10.63
N LYS A 41 14.50 5.57 -9.97
CA LYS A 41 15.75 4.80 -10.00
C LYS A 41 15.68 3.70 -8.93
N TRP A 42 15.20 2.54 -9.32
CA TRP A 42 15.10 1.37 -8.45
C TRP A 42 16.47 0.76 -8.14
N PRO A 43 16.79 0.43 -6.88
CA PRO A 43 18.05 -0.24 -6.53
C PRO A 43 18.24 -1.58 -7.24
N ASN A 44 17.15 -2.36 -7.38
CA ASN A 44 17.14 -3.63 -8.08
C ASN A 44 16.18 -3.59 -9.28
N LEU A 45 16.57 -2.85 -10.33
CA LEU A 45 15.75 -2.70 -11.54
C LEU A 45 15.37 -4.03 -12.21
N PRO A 46 16.25 -5.04 -12.35
CA PRO A 46 15.87 -6.33 -12.93
C PRO A 46 14.72 -7.01 -12.19
N LEU A 47 14.72 -6.95 -10.86
CA LEU A 47 13.63 -7.48 -10.05
C LEU A 47 12.31 -6.74 -10.31
N ILE A 48 12.34 -5.41 -10.36
CA ILE A 48 11.13 -4.61 -10.63
C ILE A 48 10.59 -4.90 -12.03
N TYR A 49 11.46 -5.00 -13.04
CA TYR A 49 11.08 -5.36 -14.40
C TYR A 49 10.39 -6.75 -14.46
N GLU A 50 10.92 -7.74 -13.73
CA GLU A 50 10.28 -9.04 -13.59
C GLU A 50 8.87 -8.92 -12.99
N GLN A 51 8.71 -8.11 -11.93
CA GLN A 51 7.40 -7.89 -11.32
C GLN A 51 6.43 -7.17 -12.26
N CYS A 52 6.87 -6.16 -13.02
CA CYS A 52 6.08 -5.50 -14.04
C CYS A 52 5.55 -6.50 -15.10
N ASN A 53 6.39 -7.44 -15.54
CA ASN A 53 5.96 -8.50 -16.47
C ASN A 53 4.91 -9.43 -15.85
N ILE A 54 5.05 -9.78 -14.57
CA ILE A 54 4.03 -10.57 -13.86
C ILE A 54 2.71 -9.79 -13.79
N LEU A 55 2.74 -8.51 -13.43
CA LEU A 55 1.55 -7.66 -13.40
C LEU A 55 0.89 -7.64 -14.78
N ALA A 56 1.65 -7.36 -15.85
CA ALA A 56 1.15 -7.29 -17.23
C ALA A 56 0.50 -8.61 -17.69
N ASN A 57 1.05 -9.76 -17.28
CA ASN A 57 0.47 -11.07 -17.58
C ASN A 57 -0.80 -11.37 -16.78
N GLN A 58 -1.06 -10.66 -15.69
CA GLN A 58 -2.19 -10.92 -14.79
C GLN A 58 -3.33 -9.91 -14.90
N ILE A 59 -3.14 -8.75 -15.54
CA ILE A 59 -4.21 -7.73 -15.69
C ILE A 59 -5.47 -8.25 -16.39
N GLY A 60 -5.32 -9.25 -17.27
CA GLY A 60 -6.43 -9.87 -17.99
C GLY A 60 -7.07 -11.05 -17.26
N ASN A 61 -6.65 -11.35 -16.03
CA ASN A 61 -7.24 -12.44 -15.26
C ASN A 61 -8.69 -12.09 -14.89
N PRO A 62 -9.70 -12.88 -15.31
CA PRO A 62 -11.11 -12.57 -15.06
C PRO A 62 -11.45 -12.56 -13.56
N ASP A 63 -10.65 -13.21 -12.72
CA ASP A 63 -10.87 -13.30 -11.28
C ASP A 63 -10.16 -12.18 -10.50
N LEU A 64 -9.51 -11.22 -11.16
CA LEU A 64 -8.65 -10.25 -10.48
C LEU A 64 -9.42 -9.37 -9.46
N ASP A 65 -10.65 -8.96 -9.78
CA ASP A 65 -11.50 -8.22 -8.83
C ASP A 65 -11.92 -9.10 -7.64
N TYR A 66 -12.25 -10.38 -7.89
CA TYR A 66 -12.56 -11.33 -6.81
C TYR A 66 -11.34 -11.60 -5.91
N GLN A 67 -10.15 -11.75 -6.51
CA GLN A 67 -8.90 -11.88 -5.78
C GLN A 67 -8.63 -10.67 -4.89
N PHE A 68 -8.97 -9.45 -5.35
CA PHE A 68 -8.91 -8.25 -4.52
C PHE A 68 -9.88 -8.36 -3.34
N SER A 69 -11.14 -8.73 -3.56
CA SER A 69 -12.13 -8.87 -2.47
C SER A 69 -11.69 -9.88 -1.40
N LEU A 70 -11.07 -10.99 -1.79
CA LEU A 70 -10.51 -11.98 -0.86
C LEU A 70 -9.33 -11.43 -0.04
N LEU A 71 -8.47 -10.61 -0.66
CA LEU A 71 -7.23 -10.13 -0.05
C LEU A 71 -7.40 -8.85 0.76
N PHE A 72 -8.35 -7.98 0.42
CA PHE A 72 -8.45 -6.63 0.97
C PHE A 72 -9.84 -6.29 1.54
N GLU A 73 -10.91 -6.95 1.10
CA GLU A 73 -12.29 -6.64 1.54
C GLU A 73 -12.88 -7.67 2.51
N GLY A 74 -12.18 -8.78 2.76
CA GLY A 74 -12.56 -9.75 3.79
C GLY A 74 -13.65 -10.71 3.33
N GLN A 75 -13.77 -10.93 2.02
CA GLN A 75 -14.58 -12.02 1.51
C GLN A 75 -13.90 -13.35 1.89
N GLY A 76 -14.49 -14.12 2.81
CA GLY A 76 -13.89 -15.36 3.31
C GLY A 76 -12.67 -15.11 4.22
N THR A 77 -11.68 -16.01 4.17
CA THR A 77 -10.45 -15.87 4.96
C THR A 77 -9.48 -14.92 4.29
N MET A 78 -9.18 -13.79 4.93
CA MET A 78 -8.17 -12.83 4.49
C MET A 78 -6.77 -13.26 4.96
N PRO A 79 -5.86 -13.67 4.05
CA PRO A 79 -4.59 -14.29 4.44
C PRO A 79 -3.50 -13.29 4.86
N ALA A 80 -3.67 -12.00 4.56
CA ALA A 80 -2.73 -10.95 4.91
C ALA A 80 -3.51 -9.64 5.17
N PRO A 81 -4.11 -9.47 6.36
CA PRO A 81 -4.96 -8.32 6.62
C PRO A 81 -4.21 -6.98 6.53
N PRO A 82 -4.64 -6.00 5.71
CA PRO A 82 -3.82 -4.85 5.35
C PRO A 82 -3.82 -3.73 6.40
N TRP A 83 -4.02 -4.02 7.69
CA TRP A 83 -4.12 -3.02 8.75
C TRP A 83 -2.98 -3.14 9.75
N GLY A 84 -2.37 -2.03 10.14
CA GLY A 84 -1.23 -2.03 11.08
C GLY A 84 -1.56 -2.64 12.43
N SER A 85 -2.72 -2.30 13.01
CA SER A 85 -3.23 -2.84 14.27
C SER A 85 -3.35 -4.35 14.28
N PHE A 86 -3.67 -4.98 13.14
CA PHE A 86 -3.65 -6.44 13.03
C PHE A 86 -2.27 -7.03 13.37
N TYR A 87 -1.17 -6.37 13.01
CA TYR A 87 0.18 -6.89 13.24
C TYR A 87 0.82 -6.42 14.55
N LEU A 88 0.34 -5.33 15.14
CA LEU A 88 0.98 -4.68 16.28
C LEU A 88 0.25 -4.95 17.60
N ASP A 89 -1.07 -5.06 17.59
CA ASP A 89 -1.86 -5.14 18.81
C ASP A 89 -2.02 -6.60 19.28
N THR A 90 -2.11 -6.79 20.60
CA THR A 90 -1.88 -8.07 21.30
C THR A 90 -2.94 -9.15 21.04
N GLU A 91 -4.00 -8.83 20.30
CA GLU A 91 -5.08 -9.76 19.94
C GLU A 91 -5.41 -9.76 18.44
N HIS A 92 -4.56 -9.17 17.59
CA HIS A 92 -4.88 -8.95 16.17
C HIS A 92 -6.21 -8.20 15.95
N LEU A 93 -6.68 -7.47 16.97
CA LEU A 93 -7.90 -6.68 16.92
C LEU A 93 -7.63 -5.39 16.15
N LEU A 94 -8.52 -5.09 15.20
CA LEU A 94 -8.54 -3.79 14.55
C LEU A 94 -8.97 -2.72 15.56
N LEU A 95 -8.52 -1.47 15.34
CA LEU A 95 -8.81 -0.31 16.19
C LEU A 95 -8.20 -0.38 17.61
N GLY A 96 -7.06 -1.05 17.75
CA GLY A 96 -6.30 -1.05 19.00
C GLY A 96 -5.40 0.19 19.18
N GLU A 97 -4.42 0.08 20.08
CA GLU A 97 -3.62 1.23 20.52
C GLU A 97 -2.76 1.80 19.39
N SER A 98 -2.20 0.94 18.53
CA SER A 98 -1.37 1.40 17.41
C SER A 98 -2.17 2.23 16.41
N GLN A 99 -3.41 1.84 16.11
CA GLN A 99 -4.30 2.58 15.24
C GLN A 99 -4.70 3.92 15.88
N ALA A 100 -5.08 3.92 17.15
CA ALA A 100 -5.42 5.15 17.87
C ALA A 100 -4.24 6.14 17.97
N CYS A 101 -3.00 5.62 18.05
CA CYS A 101 -1.78 6.43 17.99
C CYS A 101 -1.60 7.04 16.60
N TYR A 102 -1.72 6.24 15.54
CA TYR A 102 -1.63 6.71 14.16
C TYR A 102 -2.71 7.75 13.82
N HIS A 103 -3.94 7.53 14.27
CA HIS A 103 -5.05 8.46 14.09
C HIS A 103 -4.75 9.84 14.70
N ARG A 104 -4.22 9.86 15.95
CA ARG A 104 -3.81 11.11 16.59
C ARG A 104 -2.66 11.80 15.85
N PHE A 105 -1.69 11.04 15.35
CA PHE A 105 -0.62 11.59 14.52
C PHE A 105 -1.18 12.27 13.26
N LEU A 106 -2.13 11.65 12.55
CA LEU A 106 -2.79 12.27 11.40
C LEU A 106 -3.50 13.57 11.78
N GLN A 107 -4.29 13.55 12.87
CA GLN A 107 -4.99 14.74 13.37
C GLN A 107 -4.03 15.90 13.72
N GLN A 108 -2.90 15.61 14.35
CA GLN A 108 -1.88 16.60 14.70
C GLN A 108 -1.29 17.31 13.47
N HIS A 109 -1.27 16.62 12.32
CA HIS A 109 -0.82 17.18 11.04
C HIS A 109 -1.96 17.64 10.13
N GLY A 110 -3.18 17.75 10.66
CA GLY A 110 -4.34 18.25 9.91
C GLY A 110 -4.82 17.30 8.81
N LEU A 111 -4.52 16.01 8.92
CA LEU A 111 -4.98 15.00 7.98
C LEU A 111 -6.20 14.27 8.52
N THR A 112 -7.20 14.12 7.66
CA THR A 112 -8.38 13.29 7.92
C THR A 112 -8.63 12.49 6.65
N LEU A 113 -8.49 11.17 6.75
CA LEU A 113 -8.78 10.25 5.65
C LEU A 113 -10.29 9.97 5.68
N ASN A 114 -11.07 10.76 4.95
CA ASN A 114 -12.51 10.52 4.81
C ASN A 114 -12.75 9.65 3.58
N THR A 115 -12.82 8.33 3.79
CA THR A 115 -13.10 7.36 2.73
C THR A 115 -14.60 7.17 2.48
N GLY A 116 -15.45 7.79 3.29
CA GLY A 116 -16.90 7.55 3.29
C GLY A 116 -17.31 6.21 3.91
N MET A 117 -16.35 5.44 4.44
CA MET A 117 -16.57 4.17 5.13
C MET A 117 -16.07 4.24 6.58
N ASN A 118 -16.63 3.39 7.45
CA ASN A 118 -16.16 3.24 8.83
C ASN A 118 -15.06 2.16 8.87
N GLU A 119 -13.90 2.47 8.28
CA GLU A 119 -12.74 1.58 8.27
C GLU A 119 -11.55 2.20 9.04
N PRO A 120 -10.63 1.36 9.56
CA PRO A 120 -9.41 1.85 10.19
C PRO A 120 -8.51 2.61 9.20
N ASP A 121 -7.98 3.76 9.62
CA ASP A 121 -7.10 4.60 8.80
C ASP A 121 -5.67 4.04 8.65
N ASP A 122 -5.29 3.06 9.47
CA ASP A 122 -4.03 2.33 9.42
C ASP A 122 -3.97 1.23 8.35
N GLN A 123 -4.88 1.29 7.36
CA GLN A 123 -4.83 0.45 6.17
C GLN A 123 -3.61 0.82 5.30
N PHE A 124 -2.85 -0.18 4.84
CA PHE A 124 -1.55 0.01 4.18
C PHE A 124 -1.58 1.03 3.02
N GLY A 125 -2.55 0.91 2.11
CA GLY A 125 -2.72 1.82 0.98
C GLY A 125 -3.13 3.23 1.40
N LEU A 126 -4.01 3.35 2.40
CA LEU A 126 -4.37 4.63 3.03
C LEU A 126 -3.15 5.32 3.64
N MET A 127 -2.29 4.58 4.35
CA MET A 127 -1.07 5.13 4.94
C MET A 127 -0.09 5.64 3.86
N LEU A 128 0.06 4.93 2.74
CA LEU A 128 0.87 5.40 1.61
C LEU A 128 0.29 6.67 0.97
N MET A 129 -1.04 6.78 0.85
CA MET A 129 -1.67 8.01 0.36
C MET A 129 -1.51 9.17 1.35
N ALA A 130 -1.63 8.93 2.66
CA ALA A 130 -1.36 9.93 3.69
C ALA A 130 0.10 10.42 3.63
N TYR A 131 1.05 9.51 3.44
CA TYR A 131 2.47 9.85 3.21
C TYR A 131 2.64 10.79 2.00
N ALA A 132 1.98 10.48 0.88
CA ALA A 132 2.02 11.33 -0.30
C ALA A 132 1.48 12.75 -0.01
N ILE A 133 0.37 12.86 0.74
CA ILE A 133 -0.21 14.16 1.12
C ILE A 133 0.77 14.97 1.99
N LEU A 134 1.45 14.33 2.95
CA LEU A 134 2.47 15.02 3.78
C LEU A 134 3.62 15.57 2.92
N LEU A 135 4.09 14.78 1.94
CA LEU A 135 5.11 15.24 0.99
C LEU A 135 4.60 16.39 0.11
N GLU A 136 3.38 16.30 -0.42
CA GLU A 136 2.76 17.37 -1.22
C GLU A 136 2.74 18.69 -0.45
N ASN A 137 2.37 18.63 0.84
CA ASN A 137 2.36 19.75 1.77
C ASN A 137 3.76 20.21 2.25
N ASN A 138 4.84 19.63 1.74
CA ASN A 138 6.23 19.88 2.17
C ASN A 138 6.50 19.57 3.65
N ASN A 139 5.66 18.76 4.30
CA ASN A 139 5.84 18.35 5.69
C ASN A 139 6.73 17.11 5.77
N TYR A 140 8.01 17.26 5.40
CA TYR A 140 8.97 16.15 5.29
C TYR A 140 9.26 15.47 6.62
N THR A 141 9.23 16.21 7.73
CA THR A 141 9.43 15.67 9.08
C THR A 141 8.31 14.70 9.43
N ALA A 142 7.05 15.10 9.26
CA ALA A 142 5.92 14.21 9.49
C ALA A 142 5.91 13.06 8.49
N ALA A 143 6.24 13.30 7.22
CA ALA A 143 6.31 12.24 6.21
C ALA A 143 7.33 11.14 6.62
N LYS A 144 8.50 11.55 7.13
CA LYS A 144 9.49 10.62 7.66
C LYS A 144 8.99 9.88 8.91
N GLN A 145 8.36 10.60 9.84
CA GLN A 145 7.78 10.01 11.04
C GLN A 145 6.71 8.95 10.69
N LEU A 146 5.83 9.22 9.73
CA LEU A 146 4.83 8.26 9.24
C LEU A 146 5.50 6.96 8.77
N ILE A 147 6.55 7.06 7.94
CA ILE A 147 7.26 5.88 7.43
C ILE A 147 7.94 5.14 8.58
N ASP A 148 8.77 5.82 9.37
CA ASP A 148 9.65 5.19 10.34
C ASP A 148 8.87 4.62 11.55
N GLU A 149 7.92 5.38 12.08
CA GLU A 149 7.28 5.09 13.37
C GLU A 149 5.91 4.42 13.22
N HIS A 150 5.23 4.59 12.09
CA HIS A 150 3.86 4.07 11.92
C HIS A 150 3.75 2.96 10.86
N LEU A 151 4.48 3.05 9.75
CA LEU A 151 4.34 2.08 8.64
C LEU A 151 5.37 0.95 8.69
N MET A 152 6.66 1.28 8.85
CA MET A 152 7.76 0.31 8.76
C MET A 152 7.76 -0.73 9.88
N ILE A 153 7.19 -0.38 11.04
CA ILE A 153 7.15 -1.27 12.21
C ILE A 153 6.32 -2.54 11.99
N TRP A 154 5.47 -2.59 10.96
CA TRP A 154 4.61 -3.74 10.65
C TRP A 154 4.58 -4.14 9.17
N SER A 155 4.90 -3.22 8.24
CA SER A 155 4.79 -3.44 6.80
C SER A 155 5.59 -4.65 6.31
N SER A 156 6.73 -4.95 6.92
CA SER A 156 7.56 -6.11 6.57
C SER A 156 6.82 -7.44 6.82
N ALA A 157 6.11 -7.55 7.95
CA ALA A 157 5.31 -8.74 8.26
C ALA A 157 4.15 -8.89 7.27
N TYR A 158 3.40 -7.81 7.06
CA TYR A 158 2.30 -7.75 6.10
C TYR A 158 2.74 -8.12 4.67
N LEU A 159 3.76 -7.46 4.13
CA LEU A 159 4.24 -7.71 2.77
C LEU A 159 4.83 -9.11 2.62
N LYS A 160 5.42 -9.68 3.68
CA LYS A 160 5.86 -11.09 3.68
C LYS A 160 4.68 -12.05 3.51
N GLU A 161 3.58 -11.84 4.22
CA GLU A 161 2.39 -12.69 4.05
C GLU A 161 1.75 -12.50 2.68
N LEU A 162 1.60 -11.24 2.24
CA LEU A 162 1.04 -10.95 0.93
C LEU A 162 1.89 -11.51 -0.20
N LYS A 163 3.23 -11.46 -0.14
CA LYS A 163 4.11 -12.12 -1.12
C LYS A 163 3.93 -13.64 -1.17
N ASN A 164 3.48 -14.27 -0.09
CA ASN A 164 3.31 -15.72 -0.01
C ASN A 164 1.87 -16.19 -0.29
N ASN A 165 0.94 -15.26 -0.52
CA ASN A 165 -0.46 -15.56 -0.78
C ASN A 165 -0.63 -16.50 -1.99
N LYS A 166 -1.61 -17.41 -1.93
CA LYS A 166 -1.92 -18.36 -3.01
C LYS A 166 -3.07 -17.91 -3.92
N ILE A 167 -3.62 -16.73 -3.67
CA ILE A 167 -4.83 -16.20 -4.30
C ILE A 167 -4.49 -15.48 -5.61
N SER A 168 -3.47 -14.62 -5.61
CA SER A 168 -3.19 -13.74 -6.73
C SER A 168 -1.70 -13.54 -6.98
N ALA A 169 -1.27 -13.90 -8.19
CA ALA A 169 0.08 -13.58 -8.67
C ALA A 169 0.29 -12.06 -8.85
N PHE A 170 -0.77 -11.33 -9.21
CA PHE A 170 -0.75 -9.87 -9.34
C PHE A 170 -0.38 -9.22 -8.00
N TYR A 171 -1.09 -9.57 -6.93
CA TYR A 171 -0.82 -8.96 -5.62
C TYR A 171 0.47 -9.47 -4.96
N ARG A 172 0.97 -10.66 -5.31
CA ARG A 172 2.35 -11.07 -4.94
C ARG A 172 3.40 -10.15 -5.57
N ALA A 173 3.27 -9.86 -6.87
CA ALA A 173 4.19 -8.98 -7.57
C ALA A 173 4.12 -7.53 -7.06
N LEU A 174 2.90 -7.04 -6.81
CA LEU A 174 2.68 -5.72 -6.22
C LEU A 174 3.35 -5.60 -4.83
N ALA A 175 3.26 -6.64 -4.01
CA ALA A 175 3.90 -6.66 -2.68
C ALA A 175 5.44 -6.60 -2.77
N VAL A 176 6.05 -7.27 -3.76
CA VAL A 176 7.51 -7.16 -4.00
C VAL A 176 7.89 -5.74 -4.38
N ILE A 177 7.15 -5.10 -5.29
CA ILE A 177 7.40 -3.71 -5.70
C ILE A 177 7.27 -2.76 -4.50
N ALA A 178 6.23 -2.94 -3.68
CA ALA A 178 6.01 -2.14 -2.48
C ALA A 178 7.14 -2.29 -1.45
N GLU A 179 7.63 -3.51 -1.24
CA GLU A 179 8.77 -3.75 -0.35
C GLU A 179 10.03 -3.04 -0.86
N GLN A 180 10.33 -3.13 -2.16
CA GLN A 180 11.44 -2.40 -2.76
C GLN A 180 11.28 -0.89 -2.63
N TYR A 181 10.05 -0.38 -2.74
CA TYR A 181 9.76 1.05 -2.57
C TYR A 181 10.03 1.50 -1.13
N LEU A 182 9.60 0.72 -0.13
CA LEU A 182 9.81 1.05 1.27
C LEU A 182 11.30 1.03 1.66
N GLN A 183 12.12 0.20 1.02
CA GLN A 183 13.58 0.16 1.22
C GLN A 183 14.33 1.39 0.66
N MET A 184 13.64 2.29 -0.06
CA MET A 184 14.24 3.50 -0.65
C MET A 184 14.15 4.73 0.28
N HIS A 185 13.62 4.59 1.50
CA HIS A 185 13.45 5.64 2.50
C HIS A 185 14.47 5.58 3.64
#